data_AF-A0A812IUL1-F1
#
_entry.id   AF-A0A812IUL1-F1
#
_cell.length_a   1.000
_cell.length_b   1.000
_cell.length_c   1.000
_cell.angle_alpha   90.00
_cell.angle_beta   90.00
_cell.angle_gamma   90.00
#
_symmetry.space_group_name_H-M   'P 1'
#
loop_
_entity.id
_entity.type
_entity.pdbx_description
1 polymer ?
#
loop_
_entity_poly.entity_id
_entity_poly.type
_entity_poly.pdbx_seq_one_letter_code
_entity_poly.pdbx_strand_id
1 'polypeptide(L)'
;DEAPKPQATLIPDPLDEVLKRLKHYFSDVTDLIISNIEDYRMDYRFVGLRCSSLGAFGFVQLQHHSNPATYELRALRDDPPKSVDLKAIKSVNSSRIPWAVRVDHSTTISEREALFLQEHLSAYKNGSDFFLAHAIYRSVPSHTVRKRYKAVVASLSRRFPQQFQTASVSTSTPS
;
A
#
# COMPACT_ATOMS: atom_id res chain seq x y z
N ASP A 1 -36.15 -34.20 -15.49
CA ASP A 1 -35.21 -33.48 -14.62
C ASP A 1 -34.37 -32.48 -15.40
N GLU A 2 -34.92 -31.29 -15.62
CA GLU A 2 -34.09 -30.13 -16.00
C GLU A 2 -33.73 -29.40 -14.70
N ALA A 3 -32.48 -29.56 -14.25
CA ALA A 3 -31.97 -28.71 -13.19
C ALA A 3 -32.01 -27.24 -13.66
N PRO A 4 -32.49 -26.30 -12.83
CA PRO A 4 -32.56 -24.90 -13.22
C PRO A 4 -31.17 -24.40 -13.62
N LYS A 5 -31.08 -23.76 -14.80
CA LYS A 5 -29.81 -23.18 -15.29
C LYS A 5 -29.31 -22.15 -14.27
N PRO A 6 -28.02 -22.20 -13.88
CA PRO A 6 -27.49 -21.25 -12.92
C PRO A 6 -27.63 -19.83 -13.48
N GLN A 7 -28.33 -18.98 -12.72
CA GLN A 7 -28.56 -17.60 -13.09
C GLN A 7 -27.26 -16.80 -12.89
N ALA A 8 -26.85 -16.04 -13.91
CA ALA A 8 -25.66 -15.21 -13.83
C ALA A 8 -25.81 -14.22 -12.66
N THR A 9 -24.95 -14.35 -11.65
CA THR A 9 -24.93 -13.43 -10.52
C THR A 9 -24.19 -12.16 -10.93
N LEU A 10 -24.89 -11.03 -10.95
CA LEU A 10 -24.25 -9.73 -11.17
C LEU A 10 -23.45 -9.35 -9.93
N ILE A 11 -22.14 -9.14 -10.07
CA ILE A 11 -21.27 -8.67 -8.98
C ILE A 11 -21.01 -7.18 -9.19
N PRO A 12 -21.63 -6.28 -8.40
CA PRO A 12 -21.53 -4.83 -8.61
C PRO A 12 -20.17 -4.25 -8.18
N ASP A 13 -19.46 -4.91 -7.26
CA ASP A 13 -18.12 -4.52 -6.83
C ASP A 13 -17.20 -5.76 -6.82
N PRO A 14 -16.60 -6.11 -7.97
CA PRO A 14 -15.76 -7.30 -8.09
C PRO A 14 -14.58 -7.28 -7.12
N LEU A 15 -14.03 -6.09 -6.84
CA LEU A 15 -12.91 -5.94 -5.91
C LEU A 15 -13.34 -6.24 -4.48
N ASP A 16 -14.46 -5.67 -4.02
CA ASP A 16 -14.97 -5.94 -2.66
C ASP A 16 -15.33 -7.42 -2.47
N GLU A 17 -15.96 -8.03 -3.47
CA GLU A 17 -16.33 -9.44 -3.43
C GLU A 17 -15.10 -10.36 -3.36
N VAL A 18 -14.06 -10.09 -4.16
CA VAL A 18 -12.79 -10.84 -4.10
C VAL A 18 -12.16 -10.71 -2.70
N LEU A 19 -12.13 -9.52 -2.12
CA LEU A 19 -11.52 -9.28 -0.81
C LEU A 19 -12.31 -9.89 0.34
N LYS A 20 -13.63 -9.90 0.24
CA LYS A 20 -14.52 -10.61 1.16
C LYS A 20 -14.26 -12.11 1.08
N ARG A 21 -14.18 -12.67 -0.13
CA ARG A 21 -13.90 -14.10 -0.31
C ARG A 21 -12.50 -14.48 0.13
N LEU A 22 -11.50 -13.63 -0.06
CA LEU A 22 -10.14 -13.84 0.42
C LEU A 22 -10.12 -14.10 1.93
N LYS A 23 -10.91 -13.35 2.68
CA LYS A 23 -11.00 -13.48 4.14
C LYS A 23 -11.74 -14.75 4.58
N HIS A 24 -12.75 -15.19 3.84
CA HIS A 24 -13.69 -16.23 4.29
C HIS A 24 -13.49 -17.61 3.65
N TYR A 25 -13.06 -17.66 2.40
CA TYR A 25 -12.98 -18.89 1.60
C TYR A 25 -11.57 -19.21 1.11
N PHE A 26 -10.73 -18.20 0.93
CA PHE A 26 -9.37 -18.37 0.43
C PHE A 26 -8.32 -18.02 1.51
N SER A 27 -8.51 -18.58 2.71
CA SER A 27 -7.63 -18.33 3.86
C SER A 27 -6.18 -18.71 3.62
N ASP A 28 -5.90 -19.60 2.67
CA ASP A 28 -4.56 -20.15 2.42
C ASP A 28 -3.83 -19.46 1.26
N VAL A 29 -4.38 -18.37 0.72
CA VAL A 29 -3.74 -17.61 -0.37
C VAL A 29 -2.44 -16.97 0.11
N THR A 30 -1.34 -17.38 -0.51
CA THR A 30 0.01 -16.86 -0.28
C THR A 30 0.44 -15.84 -1.33
N ASP A 31 -0.10 -15.90 -2.54
CA ASP A 31 0.14 -14.95 -3.63
C ASP A 31 -1.20 -14.47 -4.21
N LEU A 32 -1.39 -13.16 -4.26
CA LEU A 32 -2.55 -12.50 -4.82
C LEU A 32 -2.11 -11.43 -5.81
N ILE A 33 -2.61 -11.52 -7.03
CA ILE A 33 -2.49 -10.47 -8.05
C ILE A 33 -3.89 -10.10 -8.51
N ILE A 34 -4.21 -8.81 -8.45
CA ILE A 34 -5.43 -8.23 -9.01
C ILE A 34 -5.01 -7.12 -9.96
N SER A 35 -5.35 -7.25 -11.23
CA SER A 35 -5.04 -6.26 -12.26
C SER A 35 -6.31 -5.58 -12.79
N ASN A 36 -6.14 -4.58 -13.64
CA ASN A 36 -7.24 -3.84 -14.28
C ASN A 36 -8.23 -3.23 -13.26
N ILE A 37 -7.72 -2.81 -12.10
CA ILE A 37 -8.53 -2.14 -11.08
C ILE A 37 -8.74 -0.69 -11.55
N GLU A 38 -9.98 -0.23 -11.59
CA GLU A 38 -10.27 1.16 -11.96
C GLU A 38 -9.52 2.14 -11.03
N ASP A 39 -8.94 3.19 -11.60
CA ASP A 39 -8.07 4.15 -10.89
C ASP A 39 -8.75 4.69 -9.61
N TYR A 40 -9.98 5.16 -9.74
CA TYR A 40 -10.74 5.79 -8.66
C TYR A 40 -11.06 4.85 -7.48
N ARG A 41 -10.97 3.54 -7.69
CA ARG A 41 -11.26 2.56 -6.64
C ARG A 41 -10.15 2.51 -5.60
N MET A 42 -8.90 2.74 -5.97
CA MET A 42 -7.78 2.51 -5.07
C MET A 42 -7.30 3.75 -4.31
N ASP A 43 -7.71 4.95 -4.73
CA ASP A 43 -7.25 6.20 -4.11
C ASP A 43 -7.49 6.25 -2.60
N TYR A 44 -8.70 5.91 -2.16
CA TYR A 44 -9.09 5.91 -0.74
C TYR A 44 -9.25 4.51 -0.16
N ARG A 45 -9.51 3.49 -1.00
CA ARG A 45 -9.73 2.12 -0.50
C ARG A 45 -8.45 1.40 -0.16
N PHE A 46 -7.31 1.76 -0.77
CA PHE A 46 -6.07 1.03 -0.56
C PHE A 46 -5.69 0.95 0.94
N VAL A 47 -5.77 2.05 1.69
CA VAL A 47 -5.48 2.04 3.13
C VAL A 47 -6.41 1.10 3.90
N GLY A 48 -7.70 1.10 3.57
CA GLY A 48 -8.69 0.21 4.18
C GLY A 48 -8.37 -1.25 3.89
N LEU A 49 -8.16 -1.57 2.61
CA LEU A 49 -7.83 -2.88 2.09
C LEU A 49 -6.53 -3.45 2.68
N ARG A 50 -5.49 -2.61 2.74
CA ARG A 50 -4.19 -2.96 3.31
C ARG A 50 -4.29 -3.36 4.77
N CYS A 51 -5.12 -2.62 5.52
CA CYS A 51 -5.27 -2.80 6.96
C CYS A 51 -6.35 -3.82 7.35
N SER A 52 -7.10 -4.36 6.38
CA SER A 52 -8.11 -5.40 6.58
C SER A 52 -7.68 -6.71 5.93
N SER A 53 -8.12 -6.97 4.69
CA SER A 53 -7.93 -8.24 3.99
C SER A 53 -6.47 -8.54 3.69
N LEU A 54 -5.62 -7.52 3.52
CA LEU A 54 -4.19 -7.72 3.32
C LEU A 54 -3.33 -7.53 4.57
N GLY A 55 -3.92 -7.39 5.76
CA GLY A 55 -3.17 -7.11 6.99
C GLY A 55 -2.11 -8.17 7.31
N ALA A 56 -2.36 -9.42 6.92
CA ALA A 56 -1.44 -10.55 7.08
C ALA A 56 -0.41 -10.69 5.95
N PHE A 57 -0.46 -9.87 4.90
CA PHE A 57 0.50 -9.94 3.80
C PHE A 57 1.75 -9.14 4.13
N GLY A 58 2.91 -9.78 3.99
CA GLY A 58 4.21 -9.19 4.26
C GLY A 58 4.57 -8.15 3.21
N PHE A 59 4.49 -8.53 1.94
CA PHE A 59 4.69 -7.66 0.80
C PHE A 59 3.34 -7.27 0.19
N VAL A 60 3.13 -5.97 -0.01
CA VAL A 60 2.00 -5.43 -0.76
C VAL A 60 2.52 -4.32 -1.66
N GLN A 61 2.05 -4.29 -2.90
CA GLN A 61 2.40 -3.25 -3.85
C GLN A 61 1.20 -2.92 -4.72
N LEU A 62 0.97 -1.63 -4.92
CA LEU A 62 -0.03 -1.07 -5.78
C LEU A 62 0.65 -0.17 -6.82
N GLN A 63 0.51 -0.55 -8.09
CA GLN A 63 1.14 0.11 -9.22
C GLN A 63 0.07 0.68 -10.15
N HIS A 64 0.22 1.95 -10.54
CA HIS A 64 -0.64 2.60 -11.52
C HIS A 64 -0.07 2.42 -12.93
N HIS A 65 -0.92 2.02 -13.88
CA HIS A 65 -0.65 1.97 -15.31
C HIS A 65 -1.43 3.09 -15.98
N SER A 66 -0.80 3.84 -16.89
CA SER A 66 -1.42 5.03 -17.49
C SER A 66 -2.22 4.76 -18.77
N ASN A 67 -2.08 3.58 -19.38
CA ASN A 67 -2.73 3.25 -20.66
C ASN A 67 -3.13 1.76 -20.73
N PRO A 68 -4.39 1.40 -20.38
CA PRO A 68 -5.42 2.26 -19.79
C PRO A 68 -5.09 2.64 -18.33
N ALA A 69 -5.68 3.74 -17.85
CA ALA A 69 -5.55 4.22 -16.48
C ALA A 69 -6.15 3.23 -15.47
N THR A 70 -5.30 2.38 -14.89
CA THR A 70 -5.71 1.27 -14.03
C THR A 70 -4.65 0.97 -12.98
N TYR A 71 -5.02 0.25 -11.93
CA TYR A 71 -4.11 -0.28 -10.95
C TYR A 71 -3.91 -1.79 -11.08
N GLU A 72 -2.71 -2.21 -10.72
CA GLU A 72 -2.38 -3.58 -10.37
C GLU A 72 -1.98 -3.63 -8.89
N LEU A 73 -2.58 -4.56 -8.15
CA LEU A 73 -2.30 -4.87 -6.77
C LEU A 73 -1.65 -6.25 -6.70
N ARG A 74 -0.44 -6.31 -6.13
CA ARG A 74 0.26 -7.55 -5.83
C ARG A 74 0.45 -7.68 -4.33
N ALA A 75 0.15 -8.84 -3.77
CA ALA A 75 0.35 -9.14 -2.36
C ALA A 75 0.92 -10.54 -2.17
N LEU A 76 2.00 -10.65 -1.41
CA LEU A 76 2.65 -11.91 -1.07
C LEU A 76 2.67 -12.06 0.45
N ARG A 77 2.17 -13.19 0.94
CA ARG A 77 1.91 -13.37 2.37
C ARG A 77 3.19 -13.44 3.19
N ASP A 78 4.13 -14.23 2.70
CA ASP A 78 5.33 -14.62 3.43
C ASP A 78 6.59 -13.90 2.98
N ASP A 79 6.50 -13.15 1.88
CA ASP A 79 7.59 -12.27 1.45
C ASP A 79 7.67 -11.04 2.36
N PRO A 80 8.88 -10.60 2.72
CA PRO A 80 9.05 -9.44 3.57
C PRO A 80 8.62 -8.15 2.84
N PRO A 81 8.17 -7.11 3.58
CA PRO A 81 8.07 -5.77 3.00
C PRO A 81 9.45 -5.28 2.56
N LYS A 82 9.48 -4.25 1.71
CA LYS A 82 10.72 -3.53 1.40
C LYS A 82 11.30 -2.92 2.69
N SER A 83 12.62 -2.86 2.79
CA SER A 83 13.30 -2.26 3.95
C SER A 83 12.91 -0.79 4.12
N VAL A 84 12.57 -0.39 5.34
CA VAL A 84 12.09 0.95 5.65
C VAL A 84 13.28 1.89 5.92
N ASP A 85 13.92 2.36 4.85
CA ASP A 85 14.90 3.46 4.92
C ASP A 85 14.21 4.81 4.70
N LEU A 86 14.03 5.57 5.79
CA LEU A 86 13.39 6.88 5.75
C LEU A 86 14.12 7.90 4.85
N LYS A 87 15.46 7.81 4.72
CA LYS A 87 16.22 8.72 3.85
C LYS A 87 15.96 8.39 2.39
N ALA A 88 16.06 7.11 2.02
CA ALA A 88 15.76 6.67 0.66
C ALA A 88 14.30 6.97 0.29
N ILE A 89 13.37 6.75 1.20
CA ILE A 89 11.94 7.02 0.96
C ILE A 89 11.66 8.51 0.80
N LYS A 90 12.32 9.38 1.58
CA LYS A 90 12.23 10.84 1.36
C LYS A 90 12.71 11.23 -0.04
N SER A 91 13.82 10.66 -0.51
CA SER A 91 14.33 10.91 -1.86
C SER A 91 13.34 10.46 -2.94
N VAL A 92 12.82 9.24 -2.82
CA VAL A 92 11.83 8.68 -3.75
C VAL A 92 10.52 9.47 -3.71
N ASN A 93 10.11 9.94 -2.53
CA ASN A 93 8.93 10.79 -2.37
C ASN A 93 9.08 12.08 -3.18
N SER A 94 10.21 12.77 -3.03
CA SER A 94 10.50 14.01 -3.76
C SER A 94 10.51 13.82 -5.26
N SER A 95 11.05 12.69 -5.78
CA SER A 95 11.04 12.42 -7.22
C SER A 95 9.65 12.11 -7.80
N ARG A 96 8.67 11.80 -6.95
CA ARG A 96 7.28 11.56 -7.36
C ARG A 96 6.41 12.81 -7.38
N ILE A 97 6.87 13.91 -6.79
CA ILE A 97 6.13 15.17 -6.79
C ILE A 97 6.13 15.74 -8.22
N PRO A 98 4.96 15.97 -8.84
CA PRO A 98 4.91 16.56 -10.17
C PRO A 98 5.59 17.92 -10.20
N TRP A 99 6.28 18.23 -11.30
CA TRP A 99 7.08 19.47 -11.45
C TRP A 99 6.28 20.76 -11.23
N ALA A 100 4.97 20.72 -11.50
CA ALA A 100 4.07 21.87 -11.33
C ALA A 100 3.60 22.08 -9.88
N VAL A 101 3.88 21.13 -8.97
CA VAL A 101 3.46 21.19 -7.57
C VAL A 101 4.57 21.83 -6.73
N ARG A 102 4.21 22.87 -5.96
CA ARG A 102 5.13 23.48 -5.00
C ARG A 102 5.46 22.49 -3.88
N VAL A 103 6.75 22.17 -3.74
CA VAL A 103 7.25 21.29 -2.67
C VAL A 103 7.17 21.99 -1.32
N ASP A 104 6.59 21.31 -0.33
CA ASP A 104 6.65 21.71 1.06
C ASP A 104 7.88 21.08 1.71
N HIS A 105 8.91 21.89 1.95
CA HIS A 105 10.16 21.46 2.56
C HIS A 105 10.01 21.08 4.05
N SER A 106 8.89 21.38 4.70
CA SER A 106 8.57 20.94 6.06
C SER A 106 8.00 19.51 6.11
N THR A 107 7.79 18.87 4.96
CA THR A 107 7.25 17.50 4.87
C THR A 107 8.11 16.51 5.65
N THR A 108 7.53 15.93 6.70
CA THR A 108 8.12 14.81 7.44
C THR A 108 7.50 13.48 7.00
N ILE A 109 8.23 12.38 7.14
CA ILE A 109 7.74 11.03 6.82
C ILE A 109 8.08 10.14 8.01
N SER A 110 7.06 9.58 8.66
CA SER A 110 7.20 8.57 9.70
C SER A 110 7.33 7.16 9.10
N GLU A 111 7.75 6.17 9.89
CA GLU A 111 7.87 4.76 9.47
C GLU A 111 6.59 4.20 8.83
N ARG A 112 5.42 4.51 9.42
CA ARG A 112 4.12 4.04 8.91
C ARG A 112 3.77 4.64 7.55
N GLU A 113 4.11 5.90 7.39
CA GLU A 113 3.91 6.66 6.15
C GLU A 113 4.90 6.20 5.08
N ALA A 114 6.11 5.87 5.50
CA ALA A 114 7.13 5.30 4.65
C ALA A 114 6.71 3.95 4.07
N LEU A 115 6.15 3.05 4.90
CA LEU A 115 5.58 1.78 4.40
C LEU A 115 4.48 2.05 3.37
N PHE A 116 3.52 2.95 3.66
CA PHE A 116 2.48 3.32 2.69
C PHE A 116 3.06 3.81 1.35
N LEU A 117 4.08 4.68 1.36
CA LEU A 117 4.72 5.16 0.13
C LEU A 117 5.47 4.07 -0.65
N GLN A 118 6.00 3.06 0.05
CA GLN A 118 6.64 1.92 -0.61
C GLN A 118 5.65 0.97 -1.25
N GLU A 119 4.48 0.80 -0.63
CA GLU A 119 3.41 -0.05 -1.14
C GLU A 119 2.65 0.67 -2.27
N HIS A 120 2.33 1.96 -2.13
CA HIS A 120 1.55 2.73 -3.10
C HIS A 120 2.47 3.56 -4.02
N LEU A 121 2.85 3.00 -5.18
CA LEU A 121 3.94 3.56 -5.99
C LEU A 121 3.61 4.89 -6.68
N SER A 122 2.33 5.15 -6.94
CA SER A 122 1.87 6.43 -7.50
C SER A 122 1.69 7.54 -6.46
N ALA A 123 1.77 7.22 -5.16
CA ALA A 123 1.55 8.17 -4.09
C ALA A 123 2.83 8.94 -3.73
N TYR A 124 2.65 10.20 -3.35
CA TYR A 124 3.66 11.06 -2.75
C TYR A 124 3.05 11.86 -1.61
N LYS A 125 3.85 12.22 -0.61
CA LYS A 125 3.49 13.10 0.49
C LYS A 125 4.00 14.51 0.20
N ASN A 126 3.15 15.50 0.41
CA ASN A 126 3.53 16.92 0.36
C ASN A 126 2.78 17.66 1.47
N GLY A 127 3.52 18.28 2.39
CA GLY A 127 2.99 18.87 3.61
C GLY A 127 2.33 17.83 4.51
N SER A 128 1.04 18.04 4.80
CA SER A 128 0.30 17.22 5.76
C SER A 128 -0.42 16.02 5.17
N ASP A 129 -0.46 15.84 3.84
CA ASP A 129 -1.27 14.80 3.19
C ASP A 129 -0.50 14.07 2.09
N PHE A 130 -1.07 12.95 1.66
CA PHE A 130 -0.63 12.21 0.49
C PHE A 130 -1.49 12.55 -0.72
N PHE A 131 -0.89 12.52 -1.89
CA PHE A 131 -1.48 12.80 -3.18
C PHE A 131 -1.05 11.73 -4.18
N LEU A 132 -1.74 11.68 -5.32
CA LEU A 132 -1.45 10.74 -6.40
C LEU A 132 -0.88 11.48 -7.61
N ALA A 133 0.23 11.00 -8.15
CA ALA A 133 0.93 11.65 -9.26
C ALA A 133 0.06 11.85 -10.53
N HIS A 134 -0.86 10.92 -10.80
CA HIS A 134 -1.79 10.98 -11.94
C HIS A 134 -3.10 11.70 -11.61
N ALA A 135 -3.40 11.97 -10.33
CA ALA A 135 -4.66 12.57 -9.88
C ALA A 135 -4.42 13.48 -8.66
N ILE A 136 -3.73 14.61 -8.90
CA ILE A 136 -3.24 15.52 -7.84
C ILE A 136 -4.34 16.16 -6.97
N TYR A 137 -5.59 16.16 -7.44
CA TYR A 137 -6.76 16.66 -6.71
C TYR A 137 -7.30 15.65 -5.69
N ARG A 138 -6.84 14.40 -5.75
CA ARG A 138 -7.20 13.34 -4.80
C ARG A 138 -6.13 13.28 -3.70
N SER A 139 -6.58 13.21 -2.45
CA SER A 139 -5.68 13.13 -1.31
C SER A 139 -6.08 12.06 -0.30
N VAL A 140 -5.08 11.55 0.41
CA VAL A 140 -5.25 10.64 1.56
C VAL A 140 -4.70 11.34 2.80
N PRO A 141 -5.53 11.56 3.84
CA PRO A 141 -5.08 12.24 5.04
C PRO A 141 -3.96 11.49 5.74
N SER A 142 -2.87 12.19 6.06
CA SER A 142 -1.70 11.55 6.66
C SER A 142 -1.99 10.95 8.04
N HIS A 143 -2.89 11.58 8.82
CA HIS A 143 -3.38 11.01 10.07
C HIS A 143 -4.03 9.63 9.84
N THR A 144 -4.84 9.47 8.79
CA THR A 144 -5.52 8.21 8.48
C THR A 144 -4.52 7.10 8.25
N VAL A 145 -3.47 7.37 7.45
CA VAL A 145 -2.37 6.42 7.23
C VAL A 145 -1.70 6.05 8.55
N ARG A 146 -1.22 7.05 9.33
CA ARG A 146 -0.55 6.79 10.62
C ARG A 146 -1.38 5.98 11.61
N LYS A 147 -2.70 6.21 11.65
CA LYS A 147 -3.62 5.53 12.55
C LYS A 147 -3.82 4.08 12.12
N ARG A 148 -4.13 3.85 10.84
CA ARG A 148 -4.47 2.53 10.30
C ARG A 148 -3.24 1.62 10.17
N TYR A 149 -2.11 2.16 9.71
CA TYR A 149 -0.87 1.40 9.55
C TYR A 149 -0.18 1.05 10.87
N LYS A 150 -0.62 1.58 12.03
CA LYS A 150 -0.03 1.24 13.33
C LYS A 150 -0.02 -0.27 13.60
N ALA A 151 -1.14 -0.95 13.33
CA ALA A 151 -1.25 -2.38 13.54
C ALA A 151 -0.49 -3.20 12.48
N VAL A 152 -0.49 -2.73 11.23
CA VAL A 152 0.24 -3.35 10.12
C VAL A 152 1.74 -3.36 10.41
N VAL A 153 2.32 -2.19 10.70
CA VAL A 153 3.74 -2.08 11.04
C VAL A 153 4.09 -2.96 12.25
N ALA A 154 3.32 -2.90 13.33
CA ALA A 154 3.58 -3.73 14.51
C ALA A 154 3.58 -5.24 14.21
N SER A 155 2.70 -5.70 13.31
CA SER A 155 2.65 -7.09 12.84
C SER A 155 3.87 -7.45 11.99
N LEU A 156 4.19 -6.60 11.00
CA LEU A 156 5.31 -6.82 10.10
C LEU A 156 6.66 -6.74 10.80
N SER A 157 6.87 -5.80 11.72
CA SER A 157 8.10 -5.69 12.51
C SER A 157 8.33 -6.92 13.38
N ARG A 158 7.27 -7.60 13.82
CA ARG A 158 7.38 -8.87 14.56
C ARG A 158 7.76 -10.03 13.65
N ARG A 159 7.21 -10.09 12.44
CA ARG A 159 7.44 -11.19 11.48
C ARG A 159 8.76 -11.03 10.70
N PHE A 160 9.13 -9.79 10.38
CA PHE A 160 10.26 -9.43 9.53
C PHE A 160 11.10 -8.32 10.18
N PRO A 161 11.68 -8.55 11.37
CA PRO A 161 12.35 -7.50 12.14
C PRO A 161 13.48 -6.80 11.39
N GLN A 162 14.21 -7.53 10.54
CA GLN A 162 15.31 -7.01 9.72
C GLN A 162 14.89 -5.88 8.77
N GLN A 163 13.61 -5.81 8.37
CA GLN A 163 13.11 -4.76 7.46
C GLN A 163 12.81 -3.44 8.16
N PHE A 164 12.71 -3.45 9.49
CA PHE A 164 12.35 -2.30 10.32
C PHE A 164 13.49 -1.88 11.26
N GLN A 165 14.60 -2.62 11.25
CA GLN A 165 15.81 -2.22 11.97
C GLN A 165 16.41 -0.99 11.30
N THR A 166 16.19 0.17 11.91
CA THR A 166 17.00 1.35 11.62
C THR A 166 18.42 0.99 12.01
N ALA A 167 19.37 1.10 11.08
CA ALA A 167 20.80 0.85 11.31
C ALA A 167 21.22 1.53 12.62
N SER A 168 21.27 0.76 13.71
CA SER A 168 21.60 1.24 15.04
C SER A 168 22.96 0.68 15.37
N VAL A 169 23.93 1.61 15.31
CA VAL A 169 25.23 1.60 16.00
C VAL A 169 26.28 0.64 15.42
N SER A 170 27.03 1.13 14.44
CA SER A 170 28.46 0.81 14.36
C SER A 170 29.13 1.39 15.61
N THR A 171 29.18 0.60 16.69
CA THR A 171 30.06 0.86 17.83
C THR A 171 31.48 0.81 17.29
N SER A 172 32.06 1.98 17.08
CA SER A 172 33.50 2.15 16.97
C SER A 172 34.09 1.78 18.32
N THR A 173 34.76 0.63 18.37
CA THR A 173 35.66 0.29 19.47
C THR A 173 36.84 1.27 19.40
N PRO A 174 37.12 2.08 20.43
CA PRO A 174 38.38 2.81 20.48
C PRO A 174 39.48 1.79 20.79
N SER A 175 40.53 1.79 19.96
CA SER A 175 41.84 1.20 20.29
C SER A 175 42.80 2.31 20.65
#